data_AF-A0A7X8EBG0-F1
#
_entry.id   AF-A0A7X8EBG0-F1
#
_cell.length_a   1.000
_cell.length_b   1.000
_cell.length_c   1.000
_cell.angle_alpha   90.00
_cell.angle_beta   90.00
_cell.angle_gamma   90.00
#
_symmetry.space_group_name_H-M   'P 1'
#
loop_
_entity.id
_entity.type
_entity.pdbx_description
1 polymer ?
#
loop_
_entity_poly.entity_id
_entity_poly.type
_entity_poly.pdbx_seq_one_letter_code
_entity_poly.pdbx_strand_id
1 'polypeptide(L)'
;VERTRLLIHVLDTSQYEGRDVLEDFKVINGELKAYSKNLAQRKQVIAANKMDLPEAEDNLERLRKTYGGQYEIFPISAVTGRGIDALLLRVGELLSEIEALPEDEVEEVQEIIITEKERKPFEIKKDDDGIYIVTGDEVTKHVLMTDLDNEEAVRRLQVIFDRMGLDDALRGMGIREGDTVHIGGMEFEFFD
;
A
#
# COMPACT_ATOMS: atom_id res chain seq x y z
N VAL A 1 3.49 -1.18 -3.64
CA VAL A 1 4.60 -1.68 -2.79
C VAL A 1 4.83 -0.80 -1.55
N GLU A 2 4.47 0.48 -1.58
CA GLU A 2 4.80 1.43 -0.51
C GLU A 2 4.18 1.13 0.88
N ARG A 3 3.11 0.34 0.95
CA ARG A 3 2.49 -0.11 2.21
C ARG A 3 2.91 -1.52 2.69
N THR A 4 4.06 -2.04 2.24
CA THR A 4 4.57 -3.36 2.69
C THR A 4 5.74 -3.27 3.66
N ARG A 5 5.80 -4.12 4.67
CA ARG A 5 6.89 -4.10 5.67
C ARG A 5 8.16 -4.82 5.21
N LEU A 6 8.01 -5.73 4.24
CA LEU A 6 9.07 -6.58 3.71
C LEU A 6 8.89 -6.75 2.19
N LEU A 7 10.00 -6.97 1.48
CA LEU A 7 10.01 -7.24 0.05
C LEU A 7 10.53 -8.65 -0.24
N ILE A 8 9.86 -9.36 -1.16
CA ILE A 8 10.29 -10.66 -1.67
C ILE A 8 10.64 -10.47 -3.14
N HIS A 9 11.91 -10.65 -3.48
CA HIS A 9 12.37 -10.66 -4.87
C HIS A 9 12.25 -12.05 -5.45
N VAL A 10 11.33 -12.27 -6.36
CA VAL A 10 11.18 -13.54 -7.06
C VAL A 10 12.08 -13.52 -8.30
N LEU A 11 13.18 -14.27 -8.26
CA LEU A 11 14.16 -14.35 -9.33
C LEU A 11 14.06 -15.68 -10.05
N ASP A 12 14.12 -15.65 -11.38
CA ASP A 12 14.18 -16.86 -12.19
C ASP A 12 15.61 -17.40 -12.26
N THR A 13 15.88 -18.55 -11.63
CA THR A 13 17.22 -19.15 -11.63
C THR A 13 17.51 -20.04 -12.84
N SER A 14 16.53 -20.27 -13.71
CA SER A 14 16.73 -21.07 -14.93
C SER A 14 17.51 -20.34 -16.01
N GLN A 15 17.62 -19.01 -15.92
CA GLN A 15 18.26 -18.15 -16.92
C GLN A 15 17.73 -18.34 -18.35
N TYR A 16 16.45 -18.70 -18.47
CA TYR A 16 15.76 -18.79 -19.75
C TYR A 16 15.90 -17.45 -20.49
N GLU A 17 16.34 -17.50 -21.76
CA GLU A 17 16.61 -16.35 -22.65
C GLU A 17 17.91 -15.55 -22.37
N GLY A 18 18.91 -16.16 -21.73
CA GLY A 18 20.24 -15.53 -21.62
C GLY A 18 20.32 -14.39 -20.61
N ARG A 19 19.38 -14.35 -19.66
CA ARG A 19 19.39 -13.42 -18.54
C ARG A 19 20.34 -13.87 -17.43
N ASP A 20 21.02 -12.91 -16.80
CA ASP A 20 21.88 -13.16 -15.65
C ASP A 20 21.15 -12.86 -14.35
N VAL A 21 21.00 -13.87 -13.49
CA VAL A 21 20.23 -13.73 -12.24
C VAL A 21 20.84 -12.72 -11.26
N LEU A 22 22.16 -12.50 -11.31
CA LEU A 22 22.83 -11.50 -10.48
C LEU A 22 22.58 -10.10 -11.04
N GLU A 23 22.59 -9.96 -12.37
CA GLU A 23 22.26 -8.71 -13.03
C GLU A 23 20.79 -8.34 -12.81
N ASP A 24 19.86 -9.29 -12.93
CA ASP A 24 18.44 -9.08 -12.68
C ASP A 24 18.21 -8.50 -11.28
N PHE A 25 18.78 -9.13 -10.25
CA PHE A 25 18.65 -8.63 -8.87
C PHE A 25 19.28 -7.25 -8.68
N LYS A 26 20.41 -6.99 -9.33
CA LYS A 26 21.10 -5.69 -9.27
C LYS A 26 20.29 -4.59 -9.94
N VAL A 27 19.70 -4.86 -11.11
CA VAL A 27 18.85 -3.92 -11.85
C VAL A 27 17.61 -3.61 -11.03
N ILE A 28 16.89 -4.63 -10.55
CA ILE A 28 15.69 -4.46 -9.72
C ILE A 28 15.99 -3.61 -8.47
N ASN A 29 17.10 -3.87 -7.77
CA ASN A 29 17.48 -3.06 -6.61
C ASN A 29 17.91 -1.63 -6.98
N GLY A 30 18.54 -1.46 -8.15
CA GLY A 30 18.90 -0.15 -8.69
C GLY A 30 17.65 0.69 -8.96
N GLU A 31 16.65 0.11 -9.63
CA GLU A 31 15.35 0.72 -9.89
C GLU A 31 14.61 1.04 -8.60
N LEU A 32 14.58 0.10 -7.65
CA LEU A 32 13.95 0.28 -6.34
C LEU A 32 14.54 1.47 -5.59
N LYS A 33 15.88 1.60 -5.62
CA LYS A 33 16.60 2.70 -4.97
C LYS A 33 16.39 4.04 -5.68
N ALA A 34 16.29 4.03 -7.01
CA ALA A 34 15.99 5.21 -7.81
C ALA A 34 14.56 5.71 -7.55
N TYR A 35 13.62 4.78 -7.38
CA TYR A 35 12.23 5.06 -7.08
C TYR A 35 12.04 5.59 -5.64
N SER A 36 12.52 4.86 -4.63
CA SER A 36 12.39 5.28 -3.23
C SER A 36 13.49 4.69 -2.35
N LYS A 37 14.28 5.59 -1.73
CA LYS A 37 15.32 5.20 -0.77
C LYS A 37 14.74 4.49 0.45
N ASN A 38 13.57 4.91 0.93
CA ASN A 38 12.89 4.27 2.06
C ASN A 38 12.51 2.83 1.69
N LEU A 39 11.95 2.63 0.50
CA LEU A 39 11.55 1.30 0.02
C LEU A 39 12.75 0.36 -0.15
N ALA A 40 13.87 0.88 -0.67
CA ALA A 40 15.11 0.13 -0.83
C ALA A 40 15.78 -0.26 0.50
N GLN A 41 15.49 0.43 1.60
CA GLN A 41 16.01 0.11 2.94
C GLN A 41 15.19 -0.95 3.68
N ARG A 42 13.99 -1.30 3.20
CA ARG A 42 13.16 -2.32 3.85
C ARG A 42 13.87 -3.66 3.87
N LYS A 43 13.53 -4.51 4.85
CA LYS A 43 14.00 -5.90 4.87
C LYS A 43 13.57 -6.57 3.57
N GLN A 44 14.51 -7.25 2.92
CA GLN A 44 14.27 -7.94 1.65
C GLN A 44 14.76 -9.38 1.76
N VAL A 45 14.06 -10.29 1.09
CA VAL A 45 14.46 -11.68 0.90
C VAL A 45 14.40 -12.04 -0.58
N ILE A 46 15.15 -13.05 -0.98
CA ILE A 46 15.22 -13.51 -2.36
C ILE A 46 14.54 -14.89 -2.44
N ALA A 47 13.55 -15.01 -3.31
CA ALA A 47 12.97 -16.27 -3.71
C ALA A 47 13.58 -16.69 -5.06
N ALA A 48 14.55 -17.60 -5.01
CA ALA A 48 15.18 -18.20 -6.18
C ALA A 48 14.24 -19.26 -6.78
N ASN A 49 13.47 -18.86 -7.78
CA ASN A 49 12.38 -19.63 -8.37
C ASN A 49 12.81 -20.45 -9.59
N LYS A 50 12.03 -21.49 -9.90
CA LYS A 50 12.27 -22.52 -10.94
C LYS A 50 13.35 -23.55 -10.61
N MET A 51 13.49 -23.91 -9.33
CA MET A 51 14.40 -24.97 -8.86
C MET A 51 14.06 -26.39 -9.35
N ASP A 52 13.03 -26.54 -10.18
CA ASP A 52 12.70 -27.76 -10.92
C ASP A 52 13.54 -27.94 -12.20
N LEU A 53 14.29 -26.92 -12.63
CA LEU A 53 15.12 -26.94 -13.83
C LEU A 53 16.60 -27.20 -13.50
N PRO A 54 17.35 -27.92 -14.36
CA PRO A 54 18.70 -28.37 -14.04
C PRO A 54 19.73 -27.24 -13.87
N GLU A 55 19.60 -26.14 -14.61
CA GLU A 55 20.50 -24.97 -14.55
C GLU A 55 20.29 -24.10 -13.30
N ALA A 56 19.24 -24.37 -12.51
CA ALA A 56 18.85 -23.56 -11.37
C ALA A 56 19.84 -23.63 -10.20
N GLU A 57 20.50 -24.79 -10.01
CA GLU A 57 21.36 -25.03 -8.82
C GLU A 57 22.66 -24.22 -8.88
N ASP A 58 23.32 -24.17 -10.05
CA ASP A 58 24.53 -23.36 -10.25
C ASP A 58 24.25 -21.87 -10.01
N ASN A 59 23.10 -21.40 -10.46
CA ASN A 59 22.67 -20.01 -10.28
C ASN A 59 22.26 -19.69 -8.84
N LEU A 60 21.67 -20.66 -8.14
CA LEU A 60 21.43 -20.56 -6.70
C LEU A 60 22.75 -20.40 -5.94
N GLU A 61 23.79 -21.16 -6.29
CA GLU A 61 25.11 -21.05 -5.67
C GLU A 61 25.72 -19.66 -5.93
N ARG A 62 25.63 -19.16 -7.17
CA ARG A 62 26.09 -17.81 -7.54
C ARG A 62 25.35 -16.72 -6.73
N LEU A 63 24.04 -16.85 -6.57
CA LEU A 63 23.23 -15.94 -5.74
C LEU A 63 23.69 -15.98 -4.28
N ARG A 64 23.84 -17.18 -3.70
CA ARG A 64 24.28 -17.35 -2.32
C ARG A 64 25.67 -16.77 -2.07
N LYS A 65 26.60 -16.99 -2.99
CA LYS A 65 27.96 -16.45 -2.90
C LYS A 65 27.99 -14.93 -2.93
N THR A 66 27.16 -14.32 -3.77
CA THR A 66 27.15 -12.86 -3.98
C THR A 66 26.33 -12.13 -2.93
N TYR A 67 25.15 -12.66 -2.60
CA TYR A 67 24.11 -11.97 -1.83
C TYR A 67 23.73 -12.65 -0.51
N GLY A 68 24.15 -13.90 -0.27
CA GLY A 68 23.76 -14.66 0.92
C GLY A 68 24.26 -14.06 2.25
N GLY A 69 25.27 -13.19 2.22
CA GLY A 69 25.71 -12.43 3.39
C GLY A 69 24.82 -11.21 3.71
N GLN A 70 23.95 -10.80 2.79
CA GLN A 70 23.11 -9.60 2.90
C GLN A 70 21.61 -9.93 2.89
N TYR A 71 21.22 -10.99 2.17
CA TYR A 71 19.82 -11.36 1.94
C TYR A 71 19.62 -12.85 2.23
N GLU A 72 18.49 -13.18 2.86
CA GLU A 72 18.05 -14.58 2.99
C GLU A 72 17.54 -15.07 1.63
N ILE A 73 18.08 -16.20 1.15
CA ILE A 73 17.78 -16.75 -0.18
C ILE A 73 17.07 -18.10 -0.04
N PHE A 74 15.84 -18.16 -0.53
CA PHE A 74 14.97 -19.33 -0.49
C PHE A 74 14.90 -19.99 -1.87
N PRO A 75 15.41 -21.22 -2.04
CA PRO A 75 15.19 -21.97 -3.25
C PRO A 75 13.74 -22.46 -3.31
N ILE A 76 13.01 -22.03 -4.33
CA ILE A 76 11.60 -22.40 -4.53
C ILE A 76 11.34 -22.92 -5.94
N SER A 77 10.27 -23.68 -6.09
CA SER A 77 9.67 -23.95 -7.39
C SER A 77 8.17 -23.72 -7.28
N ALA A 78 7.69 -22.64 -7.91
CA ALA A 78 6.28 -22.30 -7.94
C ALA A 78 5.43 -23.41 -8.59
N VAL A 79 6.00 -24.17 -9.54
CA VAL A 79 5.32 -25.27 -10.25
C VAL A 79 5.13 -26.49 -9.34
N THR A 80 6.16 -26.85 -8.59
CA THR A 80 6.12 -28.05 -7.74
C THR A 80 5.66 -27.78 -6.30
N GLY A 81 5.60 -26.51 -5.90
CA GLY A 81 5.34 -26.08 -4.52
C GLY A 81 6.56 -26.19 -3.60
N ARG A 82 7.69 -26.73 -4.08
CA ARG A 82 8.91 -26.90 -3.28
C ARG A 82 9.38 -25.56 -2.71
N GLY A 83 9.66 -25.52 -1.41
CA GLY A 83 10.28 -24.39 -0.73
C GLY A 83 9.35 -23.22 -0.39
N ILE A 84 8.09 -23.23 -0.86
CA ILE A 84 7.13 -22.16 -0.60
C ILE A 84 6.78 -22.07 0.89
N ASP A 85 6.49 -23.19 1.54
CA ASP A 85 6.13 -23.20 2.97
C ASP A 85 7.25 -22.66 3.85
N ALA A 86 8.50 -23.02 3.54
CA ALA A 86 9.67 -22.53 4.26
C ALA A 86 9.86 -21.01 4.09
N LEU A 87 9.64 -20.50 2.86
CA LEU A 87 9.66 -19.07 2.57
C LEU A 87 8.56 -18.34 3.35
N LEU A 88 7.32 -18.82 3.30
CA LEU A 88 6.18 -18.19 3.95
C LEU A 88 6.33 -18.18 5.48
N LEU A 89 6.75 -19.30 6.07
CA LEU A 89 6.99 -19.39 7.51
C LEU A 89 8.02 -18.35 7.95
N ARG A 90 9.16 -18.29 7.25
CA ARG A 90 10.24 -17.37 7.60
C ARG A 90 9.86 -15.91 7.37
N VAL A 91 9.10 -15.61 6.31
CA VAL A 91 8.54 -14.26 6.09
C VAL A 91 7.59 -13.88 7.22
N GLY A 92 6.75 -14.82 7.71
CA GLY A 92 5.89 -14.59 8.86
C GLY A 92 6.67 -14.23 10.13
N GLU A 93 7.76 -14.94 10.41
CA GLU A 93 8.68 -14.63 11.51
C GLU A 93 9.31 -13.24 11.33
N LEU A 94 9.86 -12.93 10.15
CA LEU A 94 10.45 -11.63 9.86
C LEU A 94 9.44 -10.49 10.03
N LEU A 95 8.18 -10.71 9.62
CA LEU A 95 7.11 -9.74 9.85
C LEU A 95 6.72 -9.59 11.32
N SER A 96 7.03 -10.54 12.19
CA SER A 96 6.85 -10.37 13.64
C SER A 96 8.00 -9.58 14.29
N GLU A 97 9.19 -9.62 13.68
CA GLU A 97 10.40 -8.92 14.16
C GLU A 97 10.46 -7.45 13.70
N ILE A 98 9.93 -7.15 12.51
CA ILE A 98 9.87 -5.78 12.00
C ILE A 98 8.77 -5.04 12.76
N GLU A 99 8.99 -3.79 13.20
CA GLU A 99 7.89 -3.00 13.76
C GLU A 99 6.74 -2.91 12.75
N ALA A 100 5.49 -2.85 13.22
CA ALA A 100 4.43 -2.43 12.32
C ALA A 100 4.86 -1.10 11.71
N LEU A 101 4.69 -0.93 10.40
CA LEU A 101 4.67 0.45 9.91
C LEU A 101 3.62 1.14 10.79
N PRO A 102 3.89 2.34 11.33
CA PRO A 102 2.82 3.11 11.92
C PRO A 102 1.69 3.06 10.89
N GLU A 103 0.54 2.49 11.29
CA GLU A 103 -0.70 2.79 10.59
C GLU A 103 -0.68 4.30 10.49
N ASP A 104 -0.63 4.82 9.24
CA ASP A 104 -0.38 6.23 8.91
C ASP A 104 -0.67 7.07 10.14
N GLU A 105 0.36 7.65 10.79
CA GLU A 105 0.19 8.41 12.03
C GLU A 105 -1.11 9.20 11.89
N VAL A 106 -2.18 8.70 12.52
CA VAL A 106 -3.35 9.52 12.77
C VAL A 106 -2.76 10.52 13.71
N GLU A 107 -2.38 11.69 13.16
CA GLU A 107 -1.86 12.84 13.89
C GLU A 107 -2.47 12.80 15.27
N GLU A 108 -1.65 12.63 16.34
CA GLU A 108 -2.12 12.37 17.69
C GLU A 108 -3.39 13.16 17.99
N VAL A 109 -4.55 12.53 17.77
CA VAL A 109 -5.82 13.15 18.07
C VAL A 109 -5.86 13.02 19.57
N GLN A 110 -5.56 14.12 20.27
CA GLN A 110 -5.62 14.21 21.73
C GLN A 110 -6.80 13.36 22.20
N GLU A 111 -6.53 12.33 23.00
CA GLU A 111 -7.56 11.42 23.49
C GLU A 111 -8.64 12.22 24.22
N ILE A 112 -9.71 12.56 23.50
CA ILE A 112 -10.95 12.97 24.13
C ILE A 112 -11.64 11.67 24.48
N ILE A 113 -11.79 11.43 25.78
CA ILE A 113 -12.61 10.34 26.33
C ILE A 113 -14.04 10.55 25.80
N ILE A 114 -14.46 9.77 24.80
CA ILE A 114 -15.85 9.78 24.33
C ILE A 114 -16.53 8.51 24.82
N THR A 115 -17.38 8.71 25.82
CA THR A 115 -18.35 7.75 26.34
C THR A 115 -19.24 7.23 25.22
N GLU A 116 -19.46 5.91 25.15
CA GLU A 116 -20.30 5.21 24.17
C GLU A 116 -21.54 6.02 23.72
N LYS A 117 -21.58 6.44 22.46
CA LYS A 117 -22.81 6.64 21.67
C LYS A 117 -22.52 6.84 20.18
N GLU A 118 -22.98 5.87 19.39
CA GLU A 118 -23.20 5.91 17.92
C GLU A 118 -22.00 6.35 17.06
N ARG A 119 -21.29 5.37 16.47
CA ARG A 119 -20.32 5.61 15.40
C ARG A 119 -21.03 6.26 14.22
N LYS A 120 -20.88 7.58 14.04
CA LYS A 120 -21.31 8.27 12.83
C LYS A 120 -20.39 7.87 11.66
N PRO A 121 -20.91 7.68 10.43
CA PRO A 121 -20.11 7.25 9.28
C PRO A 121 -19.08 8.31 8.82
N PHE A 122 -19.27 9.56 9.21
CA PHE A 122 -18.36 10.68 8.97
C PHE A 122 -18.60 11.81 9.99
N GLU A 123 -17.64 12.71 10.10
CA GLU A 123 -17.70 13.98 10.82
C GLU A 123 -17.36 15.12 9.86
N ILE A 124 -17.92 16.30 10.08
CA ILE A 124 -17.67 17.50 9.29
C ILE A 124 -17.23 18.60 10.26
N LYS A 125 -16.11 19.26 9.95
CA LYS A 125 -15.60 20.44 10.64
C LYS A 125 -15.48 21.58 9.65
N LYS A 126 -15.71 22.81 10.09
CA LYS A 126 -15.44 24.02 9.30
C LYS A 126 -14.20 24.69 9.86
N ASP A 127 -13.22 24.98 9.02
CA ASP A 127 -12.02 25.69 9.44
C ASP A 127 -12.22 27.22 9.46
N ASP A 128 -11.19 27.94 9.90
CA ASP A 128 -11.19 29.40 10.02
C ASP A 128 -11.21 30.12 8.65
N ASP A 129 -10.80 29.43 7.58
CA ASP A 129 -10.79 29.92 6.20
C ASP A 129 -12.13 29.65 5.46
N GLY A 130 -13.07 28.98 6.13
CA GLY A 130 -14.41 28.71 5.63
C GLY A 130 -14.56 27.41 4.84
N ILE A 131 -13.53 26.56 4.82
CA ILE A 131 -13.48 25.28 4.14
C ILE A 131 -14.11 24.19 5.04
N TYR A 132 -14.89 23.30 4.43
CA TYR A 132 -15.54 22.19 5.12
C TYR A 132 -14.67 20.93 5.04
N ILE A 133 -14.07 20.52 6.14
CA ILE A 133 -13.25 19.32 6.24
C ILE A 133 -14.12 18.14 6.67
N VAL A 134 -14.23 17.12 5.82
CA VAL A 134 -15.00 15.89 6.09
C VAL A 134 -14.04 14.75 6.40
N THR A 135 -14.19 14.15 7.57
CA THR A 135 -13.37 13.02 8.03
C THR A 135 -14.23 11.78 8.27
N GLY A 136 -13.75 10.61 7.85
CA GLY A 136 -14.43 9.33 8.06
C GLY A 136 -13.89 8.24 7.16
N ASP A 137 -13.73 7.03 7.69
CA ASP A 137 -13.09 5.92 6.98
C ASP A 137 -13.80 5.56 5.66
N GLU A 138 -15.13 5.53 5.67
CA GLU A 138 -15.91 5.16 4.47
C GLU A 138 -15.90 6.28 3.42
N VAL A 139 -16.15 7.53 3.81
CA VAL A 139 -16.20 8.65 2.88
C VAL A 139 -14.83 8.90 2.24
N THR A 140 -13.76 8.80 3.03
CA THR A 140 -12.37 8.96 2.56
C THR A 140 -11.99 7.85 1.58
N LYS A 141 -12.38 6.60 1.87
CA LYS A 141 -12.13 5.46 0.99
C LYS A 141 -12.85 5.60 -0.35
N HIS A 142 -14.11 6.06 -0.37
CA HIS A 142 -14.84 6.26 -1.61
C HIS A 142 -14.21 7.33 -2.49
N VAL A 143 -13.71 8.40 -1.88
CA VAL A 143 -13.00 9.49 -2.56
C VAL A 143 -11.67 9.01 -3.15
N LEU A 144 -10.82 8.37 -2.35
CA LEU A 144 -9.50 7.90 -2.79
C LEU A 144 -9.54 6.77 -3.84
N MET A 145 -10.62 5.99 -3.89
CA MET A 145 -10.78 4.87 -4.83
C MET A 145 -11.50 5.27 -6.13
N THR A 146 -11.95 6.52 -6.24
CA THR A 146 -12.68 7.00 -7.42
C THR A 146 -11.71 7.69 -8.39
N ASP A 147 -11.80 7.31 -9.66
CA ASP A 147 -11.11 8.00 -10.75
C ASP A 147 -11.83 9.33 -11.05
N LEU A 148 -11.26 10.44 -10.58
CA LEU A 148 -11.88 11.78 -10.70
C LEU A 148 -11.83 12.35 -12.13
N ASP A 149 -10.98 11.82 -13.01
CA ASP A 149 -10.93 12.22 -14.42
C ASP A 149 -12.08 11.60 -15.23
N ASN A 150 -12.84 10.69 -14.63
CA ASN A 150 -13.96 10.00 -15.24
C ASN A 150 -15.29 10.54 -14.70
N GLU A 151 -16.03 11.28 -15.54
CA GLU A 151 -17.34 11.83 -15.17
C GLU A 151 -18.34 10.80 -14.65
N GLU A 152 -18.30 9.55 -15.14
CA GLU A 152 -19.21 8.50 -14.66
C GLU A 152 -18.84 8.04 -13.25
N ALA A 153 -17.55 8.01 -12.92
CA ALA A 153 -17.06 7.68 -11.59
C ALA A 153 -17.38 8.80 -10.58
N VAL A 154 -17.24 10.07 -10.99
CA VAL A 154 -17.66 11.23 -10.20
C VAL A 154 -19.16 11.20 -9.89
N ARG A 155 -20.01 10.92 -10.89
CA ARG A 155 -21.46 10.77 -10.68
C ARG A 155 -21.80 9.64 -9.69
N ARG A 156 -21.06 8.52 -9.72
CA ARG A 156 -21.26 7.44 -8.74
C ARG A 156 -20.83 7.84 -7.34
N LEU A 157 -19.77 8.64 -7.21
CA LEU A 157 -19.31 9.18 -5.94
C LEU A 157 -20.36 10.10 -5.29
N GLN A 158 -20.99 10.99 -6.09
CA GLN A 158 -22.10 11.84 -5.62
C GLN A 158 -23.27 11.02 -5.08
N VAL A 159 -23.69 9.95 -5.78
CA VAL A 159 -24.76 9.05 -5.31
C VAL A 159 -24.39 8.36 -3.98
N ILE A 160 -23.11 8.09 -3.75
CA ILE A 160 -22.64 7.52 -2.49
C ILE A 160 -22.74 8.57 -1.37
N PHE A 161 -22.35 9.81 -1.61
CA PHE A 161 -22.46 10.91 -0.65
C PHE A 161 -23.91 11.20 -0.25
N ASP A 162 -24.83 11.23 -1.22
CA ASP A 162 -26.27 11.33 -0.97
C ASP A 162 -26.77 10.21 -0.05
N ARG A 163 -26.39 8.95 -0.35
CA ARG A 163 -26.82 7.78 0.46
C ARG A 163 -26.23 7.78 1.85
N MET A 164 -25.03 8.32 2.01
CA MET A 164 -24.41 8.50 3.32
C MET A 164 -25.05 9.66 4.09
N GLY A 165 -25.76 10.56 3.42
CA GLY A 165 -26.34 11.77 4.01
C GLY A 165 -25.31 12.87 4.22
N LEU A 166 -24.20 12.84 3.48
CA LEU A 166 -23.13 13.82 3.59
C LEU A 166 -23.60 15.21 3.14
N ASP A 167 -24.30 15.27 2.02
CA ASP A 167 -24.78 16.52 1.43
C ASP A 167 -25.79 17.21 2.34
N ASP A 168 -26.72 16.44 2.92
CA ASP A 168 -27.68 16.94 3.91
C ASP A 168 -26.99 17.43 5.20
N ALA A 169 -25.93 16.75 5.63
CA ALA A 169 -25.14 17.17 6.78
C ALA A 169 -24.35 18.47 6.49
N LEU A 170 -23.77 18.61 5.30
CA LEU A 170 -23.09 19.83 4.85
C LEU A 170 -24.07 21.01 4.74
N ARG A 171 -25.27 20.78 4.18
CA ARG A 171 -26.38 21.76 4.16
C ARG A 171 -26.78 22.17 5.57
N GLY A 172 -26.86 21.21 6.50
CA GLY A 172 -27.12 21.46 7.92
C GLY A 172 -26.07 22.36 8.60
N MET A 173 -24.83 22.35 8.10
CA MET A 173 -23.74 23.24 8.52
C MET A 173 -23.65 24.54 7.71
N GLY A 174 -24.61 24.77 6.82
CA GLY A 174 -24.75 26.02 6.07
C GLY A 174 -23.77 26.18 4.92
N ILE A 175 -23.30 25.08 4.32
CA ILE A 175 -22.53 25.14 3.07
C ILE A 175 -23.36 25.85 1.98
N ARG A 176 -22.69 26.58 1.10
CA ARG A 176 -23.30 27.25 -0.05
C ARG A 176 -22.73 26.68 -1.35
N GLU A 177 -23.48 26.86 -2.43
CA GLU A 177 -22.99 26.58 -3.77
C GLU A 177 -21.70 27.38 -4.02
N GLY A 178 -20.65 26.69 -4.46
CA GLY A 178 -19.32 27.25 -4.67
C GLY A 178 -18.39 27.21 -3.46
N ASP A 179 -18.84 26.74 -2.29
CA ASP A 179 -17.95 26.55 -1.13
C ASP A 179 -17.07 25.30 -1.30
N THR A 180 -15.86 25.34 -0.74
CA THR A 180 -14.89 24.24 -0.84
C THR A 180 -15.07 23.22 0.28
N VAL A 181 -15.03 21.94 -0.08
CA VAL A 181 -15.06 20.77 0.79
C VAL A 181 -13.77 19.97 0.63
N HIS A 182 -13.11 19.65 1.74
CA HIS A 182 -11.90 18.82 1.76
C HIS A 182 -12.24 17.43 2.28
N ILE A 183 -12.00 16.39 1.47
CA ILE A 183 -12.23 15.00 1.85
C ILE A 183 -11.02 14.16 1.46
N GLY A 184 -10.41 13.46 2.44
CA GLY A 184 -9.34 12.50 2.15
C GLY A 184 -8.11 13.08 1.44
N GLY A 185 -7.82 14.37 1.62
CA GLY A 185 -6.72 15.06 0.92
C GLY A 185 -7.12 15.73 -0.41
N MET A 186 -8.37 15.57 -0.87
CA MET A 186 -8.86 16.17 -2.13
C MET A 186 -9.88 17.27 -1.89
N GLU A 187 -9.76 18.37 -2.64
CA GLU A 187 -10.66 19.53 -2.58
C GLU A 187 -11.76 19.44 -3.64
N PHE A 188 -12.99 19.71 -3.23
CA PHE A 188 -14.18 19.69 -4.07
C PHE A 188 -14.93 21.00 -3.91
N GLU A 189 -15.51 21.49 -4.99
CA GLU A 189 -16.49 22.59 -4.93
C GLU A 189 -17.88 21.99 -4.77
N PHE A 190 -18.64 22.51 -3.80
CA PHE A 190 -20.00 22.04 -3.56
C PHE A 190 -20.97 22.61 -4.60
N PHE A 191 -21.67 21.72 -5.31
CA PHE A 191 -22.70 22.05 -6.28
C PHE A 191 -24.01 21.36 -5.89
N ASP A 192 -25.11 22.10 -5.90
CA ASP A 192 -26.47 21.60 -5.61
C ASP A 192 -27.17 21.06 -6.88
#